data_AF-A0A8D3X6D8-F1
#
_entry.id   AF-A0A8D3X6D8-F1
#
_cell.length_a   1.000
_cell.length_b   1.000
_cell.length_c   1.000
_cell.angle_alpha   90.00
_cell.angle_beta   90.00
_cell.angle_gamma   90.00
#
_symmetry.space_group_name_H-M   'P 1'
#
loop_
_entity.id
_entity.type
_entity.pdbx_description
1 polymer ?
#
loop_
_entity_poly.entity_id
_entity_poly.type
_entity_poly.pdbx_seq_one_letter_code
_entity_poly.pdbx_strand_id
1 'polypeptide(L)'
;MAKVTKADQKEQFIELRAKEVSYEKISKTLGVSKPTLIKWGKELDIEVSNLRALELELLHEKYYVSKKKRIEFFGEQMNKLNSEINKRDLSEISTEKLIELLMKTMSILKQEETEITLKEKRSMEDSFRESFDSTIVEWKV
;
A
#
# COMPACT_ATOMS: atom_id res chain seq x y z
N MET A 1 -25.60 -35.23 23.32
CA MET A 1 -24.42 -34.42 22.99
C MET A 1 -24.03 -34.77 21.55
N ALA A 2 -24.11 -33.82 20.63
CA ALA A 2 -23.81 -34.07 19.22
C ALA A 2 -22.34 -34.55 19.09
N LYS A 3 -22.10 -35.67 18.40
CA LYS A 3 -20.76 -36.13 18.10
C LYS A 3 -20.12 -35.13 17.13
N VAL A 4 -19.27 -34.25 17.65
CA VAL A 4 -18.41 -33.37 16.84
C VAL A 4 -17.65 -34.26 15.86
N THR A 5 -17.83 -34.03 14.56
CA THR A 5 -17.18 -34.84 13.54
C THR A 5 -15.73 -34.39 13.38
N LYS A 6 -14.90 -35.23 12.76
CA LYS A 6 -13.48 -34.92 12.53
C LYS A 6 -13.29 -33.67 11.65
N ALA A 7 -14.26 -33.34 10.80
CA ALA A 7 -14.28 -32.13 9.99
C ALA A 7 -14.48 -30.89 10.89
N ASP A 8 -15.48 -30.92 11.78
CA ASP A 8 -15.77 -29.83 12.72
C ASP A 8 -14.59 -29.54 13.64
N GLN A 9 -13.85 -30.58 14.08
CA GLN A 9 -12.64 -30.40 14.89
C GLN A 9 -11.51 -29.70 14.13
N LYS A 10 -11.39 -29.94 12.81
CA LYS A 10 -10.39 -29.27 11.97
C LYS A 10 -10.76 -27.82 11.73
N GLU A 11 -12.04 -27.52 11.52
CA GLU A 11 -12.54 -26.15 11.38
C GLU A 11 -12.32 -25.34 12.67
N GLN A 12 -12.70 -25.90 13.82
CA GLN A 12 -12.44 -25.26 15.12
C GLN A 12 -10.94 -25.10 15.40
N PHE A 13 -10.10 -26.03 14.94
CA PHE A 13 -8.65 -25.89 15.01
C PHE A 13 -8.15 -24.68 14.19
N ILE A 14 -8.67 -24.50 12.96
CA ILE A 14 -8.31 -23.37 12.09
C ILE A 14 -8.68 -22.05 12.77
N GLU A 15 -9.90 -21.92 13.29
CA GLU A 15 -10.36 -20.71 13.99
C GLU A 15 -9.51 -20.39 15.23
N LEU A 16 -9.27 -21.38 16.09
CA LEU A 16 -8.50 -21.18 17.32
C LEU A 16 -7.04 -20.84 17.00
N ARG A 17 -6.48 -21.44 15.94
CA ARG A 17 -5.09 -21.20 15.57
C ARG A 17 -4.91 -19.87 14.82
N ALA A 18 -5.92 -19.41 14.07
CA ALA A 18 -5.93 -18.07 13.50
C ALA A 18 -5.81 -17.01 14.60
N LYS A 19 -6.57 -17.18 15.70
CA LYS A 19 -6.52 -16.36 16.94
C LYS A 19 -5.28 -16.58 17.82
N GLU A 20 -4.23 -17.19 17.27
CA GLU A 20 -2.94 -17.45 17.93
C GLU A 20 -2.99 -18.30 19.22
N VAL A 21 -4.08 -19.04 19.47
CA VAL A 21 -4.19 -19.90 20.66
C VAL A 21 -3.15 -21.03 20.61
N SER A 22 -2.53 -21.34 21.75
CA SER A 22 -1.49 -22.37 21.85
C SER A 22 -2.05 -23.79 21.66
N TYR A 23 -1.25 -24.69 21.08
CA TYR A 23 -1.61 -26.10 20.87
C TYR A 23 -2.06 -26.82 22.15
N GLU A 24 -1.54 -26.40 23.31
CA GLU A 24 -1.89 -26.99 24.59
C GLU A 24 -3.30 -26.60 25.05
N LYS A 25 -3.70 -25.34 24.85
CA LYS A 25 -5.06 -24.90 25.11
C LYS A 25 -6.04 -25.57 24.14
N ILE A 26 -5.69 -25.64 22.87
CA ILE A 26 -6.53 -26.29 21.84
C ILE A 26 -6.72 -27.78 22.14
N SER A 27 -5.67 -28.47 22.60
CA SER A 27 -5.76 -29.88 22.99
C SER A 27 -6.77 -30.12 24.11
N LYS A 28 -6.81 -29.22 25.12
CA LYS A 28 -7.78 -29.29 26.21
C LYS A 28 -9.21 -28.99 25.75
N THR A 29 -9.38 -28.04 24.82
CA THR A 29 -10.69 -27.65 24.28
C THR A 29 -11.29 -28.71 23.34
N LEU A 30 -10.49 -29.24 22.42
CA LEU A 30 -10.97 -30.17 21.38
C LEU A 30 -10.87 -31.65 21.79
N GLY A 31 -10.17 -31.95 22.89
CA GLY A 31 -9.90 -33.34 23.32
C GLY A 31 -8.98 -34.11 22.37
N VAL A 32 -8.19 -33.40 21.55
CA VAL A 32 -7.28 -33.97 20.54
C VAL A 32 -5.84 -33.93 21.03
N SER A 33 -5.06 -34.98 20.76
CA SER A 33 -3.67 -35.07 21.22
C SER A 33 -2.76 -34.02 20.55
N LYS A 34 -1.76 -33.52 21.29
CA LYS A 34 -0.79 -32.52 20.80
C LYS A 34 -0.05 -32.96 19.52
N PRO A 35 0.41 -34.22 19.35
CA PRO A 35 1.00 -34.67 18.09
C PRO A 35 0.05 -34.56 16.89
N THR A 36 -1.24 -34.87 17.09
CA THR A 36 -2.27 -34.74 16.05
C THR A 36 -2.47 -33.27 15.66
N LEU A 37 -2.50 -32.34 16.63
CA LEU A 37 -2.63 -30.92 16.35
C LEU A 37 -1.40 -30.34 15.63
N ILE A 38 -0.19 -30.83 15.92
CA ILE A 38 1.02 -30.45 15.18
C ILE A 38 0.94 -30.91 13.73
N LYS A 39 0.42 -32.13 13.48
CA LYS A 39 0.17 -32.63 12.12
C LYS A 39 -0.85 -31.76 11.39
N TRP A 40 -1.98 -31.44 12.04
CA TRP A 40 -2.98 -30.54 11.47
C TRP A 40 -2.44 -29.14 11.22
N GLY A 41 -1.56 -28.63 12.08
CA GLY A 41 -0.90 -27.34 11.88
C GLY A 41 -0.06 -27.29 10.61
N LYS A 42 0.52 -28.41 10.18
CA LYS A 42 1.22 -28.51 8.88
C LYS A 42 0.25 -28.69 7.71
N GLU A 43 -0.79 -29.48 7.89
CA GLU A 43 -1.79 -29.77 6.84
C GLU A 43 -2.67 -28.55 6.50
N LEU A 44 -2.99 -27.74 7.51
CA LEU A 44 -3.97 -26.64 7.44
C LEU A 44 -3.31 -25.26 7.57
N ASP A 45 -2.00 -25.17 7.33
CA ASP A 45 -1.22 -23.94 7.50
C ASP A 45 -1.74 -22.82 6.58
N ILE A 46 -2.10 -23.18 5.35
CA ILE A 46 -2.62 -22.25 4.35
C ILE A 46 -3.97 -21.68 4.81
N GLU A 47 -4.88 -22.54 5.28
CA GLU A 47 -6.20 -22.15 5.76
C GLU A 47 -6.11 -21.26 7.00
N VAL A 48 -5.21 -21.59 7.94
CA VAL A 48 -4.93 -20.74 9.12
C VAL A 48 -4.34 -19.40 8.69
N SER A 49 -3.42 -19.39 7.74
CA SER A 49 -2.79 -18.18 7.22
C SER A 49 -3.81 -17.27 6.50
N ASN A 50 -4.66 -17.86 5.67
CA ASN A 50 -5.73 -17.15 4.97
C ASN A 50 -6.74 -16.53 5.95
N LEU A 51 -7.16 -17.29 6.97
CA LEU A 51 -8.08 -16.76 7.98
C LEU A 51 -7.45 -15.61 8.78
N ARG A 52 -6.16 -15.72 9.13
CA ARG A 52 -5.42 -14.61 9.76
C ARG A 52 -5.33 -13.38 8.86
N ALA A 53 -5.06 -13.57 7.57
CA ALA A 53 -4.99 -12.49 6.61
C ALA A 53 -6.34 -11.77 6.50
N LEU A 54 -7.45 -12.51 6.49
CA LEU A 54 -8.81 -11.95 6.47
C LEU A 54 -9.14 -11.20 7.78
N GLU A 55 -8.80 -11.76 8.94
CA GLU A 55 -8.98 -11.06 10.23
C GLU A 55 -8.17 -9.75 10.29
N LEU A 56 -6.94 -9.77 9.77
CA LEU A 56 -6.08 -8.60 9.68
C LEU A 56 -6.64 -7.56 8.69
N GLU A 57 -7.16 -8.01 7.55
CA GLU A 57 -7.82 -7.14 6.57
C GLU A 57 -9.05 -6.46 7.19
N LEU A 58 -9.90 -7.22 7.88
CA LEU A 58 -11.08 -6.68 8.58
C LEU A 58 -10.67 -5.67 9.67
N LEU A 59 -9.57 -5.93 10.38
CA LEU A 59 -9.02 -5.00 11.36
C LEU A 59 -8.51 -3.71 10.69
N HIS A 60 -7.80 -3.84 9.56
CA HIS A 60 -7.36 -2.70 8.76
C HIS A 60 -8.54 -1.88 8.24
N GLU A 61 -9.63 -2.55 7.82
CA GLU A 61 -10.85 -1.90 7.39
C GLU A 61 -11.50 -1.12 8.52
N LYS A 62 -11.55 -1.68 9.74
CA LYS A 62 -12.15 -1.06 10.92
C LYS A 62 -11.41 0.22 11.33
N TYR A 63 -10.08 0.23 11.24
CA TYR A 63 -9.25 1.34 11.72
C TYR A 63 -8.70 2.22 10.61
N TYR A 64 -9.28 2.17 9.40
CA TYR A 64 -8.83 2.96 8.25
C TYR A 64 -7.34 2.78 7.93
N VAL A 65 -6.73 1.64 8.25
CA VAL A 65 -5.29 1.41 8.05
C VAL A 65 -4.96 1.09 6.59
N SER A 66 -5.95 0.64 5.81
CA SER A 66 -5.74 0.37 4.38
C SER A 66 -5.32 1.64 3.63
N LYS A 67 -4.42 1.50 2.66
CA LYS A 67 -3.88 2.64 1.89
C LYS A 67 -5.00 3.46 1.25
N LYS A 68 -6.00 2.79 0.67
CA LYS A 68 -7.18 3.42 0.06
C LYS A 68 -7.98 4.24 1.09
N LYS A 69 -8.35 3.64 2.22
CA LYS A 69 -9.13 4.33 3.27
C LYS A 69 -8.40 5.54 3.85
N ARG A 70 -7.08 5.47 4.03
CA ARG A 70 -6.29 6.63 4.45
C ARG A 70 -6.33 7.74 3.41
N ILE A 71 -6.16 7.42 2.13
CA ILE A 71 -6.22 8.41 1.05
C ILE A 71 -7.60 9.07 1.00
N GLU A 72 -8.68 8.29 1.07
CA GLU A 72 -10.05 8.82 1.10
C GLU A 72 -10.27 9.73 2.31
N PHE A 73 -9.92 9.26 3.51
CA PHE A 73 -10.04 10.06 4.74
C PHE A 73 -9.24 11.37 4.65
N PHE A 74 -7.95 11.31 4.28
CA PHE A 74 -7.14 12.52 4.19
C PHE A 74 -7.58 13.44 3.04
N GLY A 75 -8.08 12.88 1.93
CA GLY A 75 -8.65 13.66 0.83
C GLY A 75 -9.90 14.42 1.25
N GLU A 76 -10.82 13.78 1.96
CA GLU A 76 -12.00 14.45 2.54
C GLU A 76 -11.61 15.56 3.52
N GLN A 77 -10.64 15.29 4.40
CA GLN A 77 -10.16 16.29 5.36
C GLN A 77 -9.46 17.46 4.65
N MET A 78 -8.66 17.19 3.62
CA MET A 78 -8.02 18.21 2.79
C MET A 78 -9.05 19.08 2.07
N ASN A 79 -10.11 18.48 1.53
CA ASN A 79 -11.21 19.23 0.91
C ASN A 79 -11.92 20.15 1.92
N LYS A 80 -12.19 19.68 3.14
CA LYS A 80 -12.78 20.52 4.21
C LYS A 80 -11.86 21.67 4.58
N LEU A 81 -10.56 21.41 4.78
CA LEU A 81 -9.57 22.44 5.09
C LEU A 81 -9.46 23.47 3.96
N ASN A 82 -9.36 23.03 2.70
CA ASN A 82 -9.34 23.91 1.55
C ASN A 82 -10.63 24.75 1.46
N SER A 83 -11.79 24.16 1.72
CA SER A 83 -13.08 24.88 1.68
C SER A 83 -13.16 25.98 2.75
N GLU A 84 -12.53 25.78 3.91
CA GLU A 84 -12.48 26.77 4.97
C GLU A 84 -11.43 27.85 4.68
N ILE A 85 -10.25 27.46 4.20
CA ILE A 85 -9.19 28.39 3.80
C ILE A 85 -9.69 29.31 2.67
N ASN A 86 -10.40 28.78 1.68
CA ASN A 86 -10.94 29.55 0.56
C ASN A 86 -12.02 30.57 0.98
N LYS A 87 -12.65 30.40 2.15
CA LYS A 87 -13.63 31.35 2.68
C LYS A 87 -12.99 32.46 3.50
N ARG A 88 -11.80 32.23 4.05
CA ARG A 88 -11.11 33.20 4.90
C ARG A 88 -10.59 34.35 4.05
N ASP A 89 -10.72 35.56 4.60
CA ASP A 89 -10.18 36.73 3.95
C ASP A 89 -8.65 36.77 4.14
N LEU A 90 -7.94 36.94 3.03
CA LEU A 90 -6.49 37.08 3.02
C LEU A 90 -6.04 38.40 3.67
N SER A 91 -6.95 39.37 3.86
CA SER A 91 -6.68 40.62 4.56
C SER A 91 -6.32 40.45 6.04
N GLU A 92 -6.73 39.34 6.66
CA GLU A 92 -6.39 38.99 8.06
C GLU A 92 -4.96 38.47 8.22
N ILE A 93 -4.30 38.14 7.11
CA ILE A 93 -2.93 37.60 7.09
C ILE A 93 -1.95 38.76 6.95
N SER A 94 -0.84 38.73 7.70
CA SER A 94 0.20 39.75 7.58
C SER A 94 0.82 39.78 6.17
N THR A 95 1.17 40.96 5.68
CA THR A 95 1.78 41.15 4.36
C THR A 95 3.04 40.30 4.18
N GLU A 96 3.88 40.20 5.21
CA GLU A 96 5.08 39.35 5.21
C GLU A 96 4.72 37.87 4.95
N LYS A 97 3.66 37.37 5.61
CA LYS A 97 3.22 35.99 5.44
C LYS A 97 2.58 35.74 4.08
N LEU A 98 1.86 36.72 3.53
CA LEU A 98 1.34 36.65 2.17
C LEU A 98 2.46 36.54 1.14
N ILE A 99 3.52 37.34 1.28
CA ILE A 99 4.69 37.29 0.40
C ILE A 99 5.38 35.91 0.51
N GLU A 100 5.55 35.38 1.72
CA GLU A 100 6.12 34.05 1.93
C GLU A 100 5.29 32.94 1.24
N LEU A 101 3.97 32.97 1.40
CA LEU A 101 3.06 32.02 0.76
C LEU A 101 3.08 32.13 -0.77
N LEU A 102 3.15 33.36 -1.30
CA LEU A 102 3.27 33.62 -2.73
C LEU A 102 4.57 33.02 -3.29
N MET A 103 5.70 33.27 -2.64
CA MET A 103 7.00 32.71 -3.06
C MET A 103 6.99 31.18 -3.03
N LYS A 104 6.42 30.56 -2.00
CA LYS A 104 6.28 29.09 -1.93
C LYS A 104 5.40 28.55 -3.05
N THR A 105 4.27 29.18 -3.31
CA THR A 105 3.35 28.78 -4.39
C THR A 105 4.03 28.86 -5.75
N MET A 106 4.77 29.94 -6.02
CA MET A 106 5.55 30.08 -7.26
C MET A 106 6.64 29.00 -7.39
N SER A 107 7.34 28.67 -6.30
CA SER A 107 8.36 27.62 -6.31
C SER A 107 7.78 26.24 -6.62
N ILE A 108 6.59 25.92 -6.09
CA ILE A 108 5.91 24.65 -6.37
C ILE A 108 5.43 24.62 -7.82
N LEU A 109 4.84 25.71 -8.32
CA LEU A 109 4.39 25.80 -9.71
C LEU A 109 5.54 25.55 -10.70
N LYS A 110 6.73 26.11 -10.41
CA LYS A 110 7.93 25.87 -11.19
C LYS A 110 8.42 24.42 -11.15
N GLN A 111 8.19 23.69 -10.05
CA GLN A 111 8.53 22.26 -9.97
C GLN A 111 7.56 21.38 -10.78
N GLU A 112 6.31 21.80 -10.90
CA GLU A 112 5.29 21.13 -11.72
C GLU A 112 5.48 21.39 -13.23
N GLU A 113 6.34 22.32 -13.64
CA GLU A 113 6.73 22.49 -15.04
C GLU A 113 7.50 21.24 -15.52
N THR A 114 6.76 20.26 -16.04
CA THR A 114 7.36 19.10 -16.69
C THR A 114 7.84 19.50 -18.08
N GLU A 115 9.12 19.25 -18.38
CA GLU A 115 9.61 19.34 -19.76
C GLU A 115 8.80 18.39 -20.66
N ILE A 116 8.24 18.94 -21.74
CA ILE A 116 7.53 18.15 -22.74
C ILE A 116 8.57 17.33 -23.50
N THR A 117 8.86 16.13 -22.99
CA THR A 117 9.73 15.17 -23.68
C THR A 117 8.89 14.34 -24.63
N LEU A 118 9.03 14.61 -25.94
CA LEU A 118 8.46 13.76 -26.97
C LEU A 118 9.35 12.54 -27.16
N LYS A 119 8.79 11.35 -26.93
CA LYS A 119 9.51 10.08 -27.14
C LYS A 119 8.99 9.43 -28.42
N GLU A 120 9.89 9.26 -29.38
CA GLU A 120 9.61 8.50 -30.60
C GLU A 120 10.16 7.08 -30.45
N LYS A 121 9.38 6.07 -30.83
CA LYS A 121 9.85 4.69 -30.89
C LYS A 121 10.49 4.45 -32.25
N ARG A 122 11.82 4.38 -32.30
CA ARG A 122 12.59 4.03 -33.50
C ARG A 122 13.26 2.66 -33.37
N SER A 123 13.63 2.06 -34.51
CA SER A 123 14.44 0.83 -34.52
C SER A 123 15.84 1.12 -33.99
N MET A 124 16.44 0.14 -33.33
CA MET A 124 17.82 0.25 -32.84
C MET A 124 18.80 0.48 -34.00
N GLU A 125 18.53 -0.09 -35.18
CA GLU A 125 19.34 0.08 -36.39
C GLU A 125 19.31 1.52 -36.92
N ASP A 126 18.16 2.19 -36.83
CA ASP A 126 18.00 3.59 -37.26
C ASP A 126 18.79 4.53 -36.34
N SER A 127 18.77 4.26 -35.02
CA SER A 127 19.54 5.04 -34.03
C SER A 127 21.05 4.92 -34.19
N PHE A 128 21.55 3.75 -34.63
CA PHE A 128 22.98 3.55 -34.85
C PHE A 128 23.49 4.28 -36.10
N ARG A 129 22.73 4.25 -37.21
CA ARG A 129 23.16 4.88 -38.48
C ARG A 129 23.46 6.36 -38.34
N GLU A 130 22.62 7.09 -37.61
CA GLU A 130 22.76 8.53 -37.41
C GLU A 130 24.01 8.90 -36.58
N SER A 131 24.35 8.07 -35.58
CA SER A 131 25.52 8.30 -34.71
C SER A 131 26.86 8.11 -35.42
N PHE A 132 26.91 7.38 -36.54
CA PHE A 132 28.14 7.10 -37.27
C PHE A 132 28.35 8.04 -38.48
N ASP A 133 27.32 8.72 -38.96
CA ASP A 133 27.40 9.61 -40.12
C ASP A 133 28.15 10.93 -39.83
N SER A 134 28.30 11.32 -38.56
CA SER A 134 28.95 12.59 -38.17
C SER A 134 30.30 12.41 -37.46
N THR A 135 31.20 11.57 -37.98
CA THR A 135 32.59 11.54 -37.52
C THR A 135 33.48 12.33 -38.48
N ILE A 136 33.71 13.60 -38.18
CA ILE A 136 34.76 14.39 -38.86
C ILE A 136 36.12 13.84 -38.39
N VAL A 137 36.88 13.23 -39.30
CA VAL A 137 38.25 12.79 -39.03
C VAL A 137 39.20 13.80 -39.65
N GLU A 138 39.86 14.61 -38.81
CA GLU A 138 40.97 15.46 -39.24
C GLU A 138 42.29 14.69 -39.17
N TRP A 139 42.97 14.55 -40.31
CA TRP A 139 44.34 14.05 -40.37
C TRP A 139 45.31 15.22 -40.46
N LYS A 140 46.26 15.30 -39.53
CA LYS A 140 47.44 16.17 -39.67
C LYS A 140 48.60 15.34 -40.23
N VAL A 141 49.17 15.83 -41.33
CA VAL A 141 50.40 15.32 -41.95
C VAL A 141 51.61 15.75 -41.14
#